data_AF-A0A4Q3VSB1-F1
#
_entry.id   AF-A0A4Q3VSB1-F1
#
_cell.length_a   1.000
_cell.length_b   1.000
_cell.length_c   1.000
_cell.angle_alpha   90.00
_cell.angle_beta   90.00
_cell.angle_gamma   90.00
#
_symmetry.space_group_name_H-M   'P 1'
#
loop_
_entity.id
_entity.type
_entity.pdbx_description
1 polymer ?
#
loop_
_entity_poly.entity_id
_entity_poly.type
_entity_poly.pdbx_seq_one_letter_code
_entity_poly.pdbx_strand_id
1 'polypeptide(L)'
;MPSIEITAKSVEDARTSGAARLGVEPDAVNVTVIEETKGLFGKSQVRVRVEAAEATPAPAAPATPVAKEAPAGRKKIERAPKAEAKPKAAEPTPEDTT
;
A
#
# COMPACT_ATOMS: atom_id res chain seq x y z
N MET A 1 16.09 -25.63 8.44
CA MET A 1 15.05 -24.73 7.88
C MET A 1 15.71 -23.79 6.86
N PRO A 2 15.10 -23.54 5.69
CA PRO A 2 15.61 -22.57 4.74
C PRO A 2 15.52 -21.15 5.33
N SER A 3 16.62 -20.41 5.23
CA SER A 3 16.69 -19.00 5.63
C SER A 3 17.37 -18.20 4.54
N ILE A 4 16.93 -16.96 4.35
CA ILE A 4 17.49 -16.03 3.36
C ILE A 4 17.79 -14.70 4.01
N GLU A 5 18.89 -14.08 3.64
CA GLU A 5 19.22 -12.72 4.04
C GLU A 5 18.75 -11.75 2.96
N ILE A 6 18.04 -10.70 3.36
CA ILE A 6 17.57 -9.67 2.45
C ILE A 6 17.80 -8.29 3.03
N THR A 7 18.16 -7.36 2.16
CA THR A 7 18.24 -5.93 2.48
C THR A 7 16.99 -5.23 1.97
N ALA A 8 16.32 -4.49 2.85
CA ALA A 8 15.12 -3.73 2.53
C ALA A 8 15.17 -2.32 3.11
N LYS A 9 14.18 -1.50 2.77
CA LYS A 9 14.04 -0.14 3.33
C LYS A 9 13.49 -0.17 4.76
N SER A 10 12.84 -1.26 5.15
CA SER A 10 12.18 -1.44 6.44
C SER A 10 11.99 -2.93 6.71
N VAL A 11 11.80 -3.30 7.99
CA VAL A 11 11.56 -4.69 8.42
C VAL A 11 10.32 -5.29 7.73
N GLU A 12 9.25 -4.51 7.60
CA GLU A 12 7.98 -4.96 6.99
C GLU A 12 8.13 -5.34 5.49
N ASP A 13 8.87 -4.51 4.75
CA ASP A 13 9.18 -4.72 3.33
C ASP A 13 10.05 -5.98 3.17
N ALA A 14 10.94 -6.20 4.13
CA ALA A 14 11.81 -7.35 4.18
C ALA A 14 11.06 -8.65 4.51
N ARG A 15 10.09 -8.59 5.43
CA ARG A 15 9.18 -9.69 5.76
C ARG A 15 8.41 -10.14 4.54
N THR A 16 7.78 -9.19 3.84
CA THR A 16 6.96 -9.47 2.66
C THR A 16 7.78 -10.04 1.51
N SER A 17 8.92 -9.41 1.21
CA SER A 17 9.83 -9.84 0.13
C SER A 17 10.50 -11.18 0.44
N GLY A 18 10.84 -11.42 1.72
CA GLY A 18 11.43 -12.67 2.16
C GLY A 18 10.43 -13.83 2.14
N ALA A 19 9.21 -13.60 2.64
CA ALA A 19 8.12 -14.56 2.59
C ALA A 19 7.76 -14.95 1.15
N ALA A 20 7.68 -13.96 0.23
CA ALA A 20 7.44 -14.21 -1.19
C ALA A 20 8.53 -15.08 -1.84
N ARG A 21 9.81 -14.91 -1.44
CA ARG A 21 10.92 -15.75 -1.91
C ARG A 21 10.90 -17.15 -1.33
N LEU A 22 10.39 -17.31 -0.12
CA LEU A 22 10.23 -18.60 0.56
C LEU A 22 8.92 -19.31 0.18
N GLY A 23 8.00 -18.63 -0.52
CA GLY A 23 6.71 -19.18 -0.94
C GLY A 23 5.72 -19.39 0.22
N VAL A 24 5.87 -18.63 1.30
CA VAL A 24 5.05 -18.71 2.52
C VAL A 24 4.35 -17.38 2.78
N GLU A 25 3.36 -17.36 3.67
CA GLU A 25 2.74 -16.11 4.12
C GLU A 25 3.71 -15.26 4.95
N PRO A 26 3.58 -13.92 4.91
CA PRO A 26 4.38 -13.02 5.74
C PRO A 26 4.17 -13.31 7.25
N ASP A 27 3.03 -13.86 7.64
CA ASP A 27 2.77 -14.28 9.03
C ASP A 27 3.45 -15.59 9.44
N ALA A 28 3.88 -16.39 8.47
CA ALA A 28 4.55 -17.66 8.67
C ALA A 28 6.09 -17.58 8.57
N VAL A 29 6.67 -16.37 8.67
CA VAL A 29 8.13 -16.17 8.66
C VAL A 29 8.63 -15.49 9.92
N ASN A 30 9.75 -15.97 10.43
CA ASN A 30 10.54 -15.30 11.46
C ASN A 30 11.49 -14.30 10.78
N VAL A 31 11.47 -13.05 11.25
CA VAL A 31 12.32 -11.98 10.75
C VAL A 31 13.28 -11.55 11.85
N THR A 32 14.57 -11.71 11.60
CA THR A 32 15.65 -11.32 12.52
C THR A 32 16.43 -10.18 11.91
N VAL A 33 16.43 -9.02 12.54
CA VAL A 33 17.24 -7.87 12.10
C VAL A 33 18.71 -8.14 12.41
N ILE A 34 19.55 -8.15 11.37
CA ILE A 34 21.00 -8.37 11.49
C ILE A 34 21.71 -7.02 11.58
N GLU A 35 21.38 -6.09 10.68
CA GLU A 35 22.11 -4.84 10.54
C GLU A 35 21.19 -3.72 10.06
N GLU A 36 21.20 -2.60 10.76
CA GLU A 36 20.49 -1.38 10.36
C GLU A 36 21.51 -0.32 9.98
N THR A 37 21.67 -0.09 8.68
CA THR A 37 22.53 0.97 8.15
C THR A 37 21.71 2.22 7.92
N LYS A 38 21.91 3.23 8.79
CA LYS A 38 21.36 4.56 8.56
C LYS A 38 22.26 5.31 7.57
N GLY A 39 21.80 5.46 6.33
CA GLY A 39 22.53 6.15 5.28
C GLY A 39 22.54 7.67 5.45
N LEU A 40 23.60 8.32 4.94
CA LEU A 40 23.90 9.75 5.10
C LEU A 40 22.90 10.71 4.40
N PHE A 41 21.91 10.20 3.68
CA PHE A 41 20.87 10.98 3.00
C PHE A 41 19.46 10.62 3.48
N GLY A 42 19.31 10.24 4.74
CA GLY A 42 18.01 9.81 5.30
C GLY A 42 17.50 8.48 4.73
N LYS A 43 18.31 7.79 3.94
CA LYS A 43 18.00 6.46 3.39
C LYS A 43 18.50 5.40 4.36
N SER A 44 17.61 4.80 5.12
CA SER A 44 17.92 3.64 5.94
C SER A 44 17.84 2.36 5.11
N GLN A 45 18.79 1.47 5.30
CA GLN A 45 18.72 0.09 4.82
C GLN A 45 18.79 -0.84 6.01
N VAL A 46 17.95 -1.86 5.98
CA VAL A 46 17.86 -2.87 7.03
C VAL A 46 18.13 -4.23 6.39
N ARG A 47 19.19 -4.90 6.85
CA ARG A 47 19.45 -6.31 6.54
C ARG A 47 18.77 -7.15 7.59
N VAL A 48 17.93 -8.07 7.12
CA VAL A 48 17.27 -9.07 7.96
C VAL A 48 17.50 -10.46 7.42
N ARG A 49 17.53 -11.42 8.32
CA ARG A 49 17.35 -12.84 8.04
C ARG A 49 15.87 -13.15 8.08
N VAL A 50 15.36 -13.78 7.04
CA VAL A 50 13.99 -14.30 7.00
C VAL A 50 14.06 -15.81 6.99
N GLU A 51 13.39 -16.44 7.94
CA GLU A 51 13.37 -17.89 8.13
C GLU A 51 11.92 -18.36 8.09
N ALA A 52 11.62 -19.41 7.33
CA ALA A 52 10.28 -20.00 7.36
C ALA A 52 10.04 -20.61 8.74
N ALA A 53 8.99 -20.20 9.43
CA ALA A 53 8.58 -20.86 10.66
C ALA A 53 8.10 -22.27 10.29
N GLU A 54 8.63 -23.30 10.95
CA GLU A 54 8.08 -24.65 10.80
C GLU A 54 6.59 -24.59 11.15
N ALA A 55 5.77 -24.97 10.16
CA ALA A 55 4.33 -24.79 10.18
C ALA A 55 3.72 -25.45 11.42
N THR A 56 3.36 -24.63 12.41
CA THR A 56 2.10 -24.90 13.09
C THR A 56 1.04 -24.26 12.19
N PRO A 57 0.16 -25.04 11.54
CA PRO A 57 -0.89 -24.46 10.69
C PRO A 57 -1.70 -23.51 11.56
N ALA A 58 -1.58 -22.20 11.31
CA ALA A 58 -2.52 -21.24 11.85
C ALA A 58 -3.90 -21.65 11.33
N PRO A 59 -4.91 -21.81 12.21
CA PRO A 59 -6.23 -22.21 11.78
C PRO A 59 -6.73 -21.20 10.74
N ALA A 60 -7.04 -21.69 9.54
CA ALA A 60 -7.67 -20.91 8.50
C ALA A 60 -8.86 -20.17 9.10
N ALA A 61 -8.77 -18.84 9.18
CA ALA A 61 -9.92 -18.03 9.52
C ALA A 61 -11.01 -18.38 8.49
N PRO A 62 -12.21 -18.80 8.92
CA PRO A 62 -13.25 -19.17 7.99
C PRO A 62 -13.53 -17.94 7.14
N ALA A 63 -13.30 -18.07 5.82
CA ALA A 63 -13.77 -17.11 4.84
C ALA A 63 -15.27 -16.94 5.09
N THR A 64 -15.66 -15.83 5.71
CA THR A 64 -17.05 -15.44 5.80
C THR A 64 -17.54 -15.35 4.36
N PRO A 65 -18.53 -16.16 3.94
CA PRO A 65 -19.10 -15.99 2.63
C PRO A 65 -19.72 -14.60 2.64
N VAL A 66 -19.15 -13.70 1.85
CA VAL A 66 -19.78 -12.41 1.57
C VAL A 66 -21.12 -12.77 0.96
N ALA A 67 -22.16 -12.69 1.79
CA ALA A 67 -23.51 -12.98 1.41
C ALA A 67 -23.81 -12.11 0.19
N LYS A 68 -24.16 -12.79 -0.89
CA LYS A 68 -24.60 -12.24 -2.15
C LYS A 68 -25.92 -11.53 -1.89
N GLU A 69 -25.87 -10.32 -1.36
CA GLU A 69 -27.05 -9.49 -1.18
C GLU A 69 -27.44 -8.93 -2.55
N ALA A 70 -28.50 -9.52 -3.10
CA ALA A 70 -29.17 -9.08 -4.30
C ALA A 70 -29.79 -7.67 -4.11
N PRO A 71 -30.10 -6.94 -5.19
CA PRO A 71 -30.10 -5.48 -5.20
C PRO A 71 -31.38 -4.90 -4.59
N ALA A 72 -31.25 -4.23 -3.45
CA ALA A 72 -32.34 -3.44 -2.86
C ALA A 72 -32.31 -2.00 -3.39
N GLY A 73 -33.06 -1.80 -4.48
CA GLY A 73 -33.95 -0.66 -4.70
C GLY A 73 -33.55 0.76 -4.24
N ARG A 74 -33.38 1.62 -5.26
CA ARG A 74 -34.01 2.95 -5.37
C ARG A 74 -33.77 3.96 -4.23
N LYS A 75 -32.97 4.98 -4.53
CA LYS A 75 -33.49 6.36 -4.49
C LYS A 75 -32.79 7.23 -5.53
N LYS A 76 -33.52 7.50 -6.62
CA LYS A 76 -33.28 8.67 -7.47
C LYS A 76 -33.25 9.89 -6.56
N ILE A 77 -32.10 10.56 -6.45
CA ILE A 77 -32.07 11.96 -6.08
C ILE A 77 -31.97 12.72 -7.40
N GLU A 78 -33.16 12.96 -7.93
CA GLU A 78 -33.44 13.98 -8.92
C GLU A 78 -33.29 15.33 -8.24
N ARG A 79 -32.33 16.15 -8.70
CA ARG A 79 -32.47 17.58 -8.99
C ARG A 79 -31.11 18.23 -9.31
N ALA A 80 -30.84 18.40 -10.59
CA ALA A 80 -30.46 19.72 -11.12
C ALA A 80 -31.68 20.66 -10.99
N PRO A 81 -31.62 22.01 -11.06
CA PRO A 81 -30.54 22.87 -11.58
C PRO A 81 -30.28 24.20 -10.81
N LYS A 82 -29.18 24.88 -11.16
CA LYS A 82 -29.02 26.36 -11.29
C LYS A 82 -27.55 26.58 -11.70
N ALA A 83 -27.20 26.76 -12.97
CA ALA A 83 -27.47 27.92 -13.81
C ALA A 83 -27.35 29.24 -13.04
N GLU A 84 -26.14 29.79 -12.99
CA GLU A 84 -25.95 31.23 -13.12
C GLU A 84 -24.82 31.47 -14.12
N ALA A 85 -25.09 32.45 -14.98
CA ALA A 85 -24.47 32.65 -16.28
C ALA A 85 -23.21 33.53 -16.18
N LYS A 86 -22.29 33.26 -17.11
CA LYS A 86 -21.27 34.18 -17.67
C LYS A 86 -21.78 35.64 -17.78
N PRO A 87 -20.92 36.69 -17.71
CA PRO A 87 -19.96 36.92 -18.81
C PRO A 87 -18.62 37.63 -18.50
N LYS A 88 -17.61 37.24 -19.30
CA LYS A 88 -16.75 38.04 -20.21
C LYS A 88 -16.04 39.32 -19.70
N ALA A 89 -14.77 39.41 -20.10
CA ALA A 89 -13.87 40.57 -20.20
C ALA A 89 -13.21 41.00 -18.87
N ALA A 90 -11.93 41.37 -18.82
CA ALA A 90 -11.11 41.97 -19.86
C ALA A 90 -9.64 41.53 -19.76
N GLU A 91 -9.11 41.15 -20.92
CA GLU A 91 -7.72 41.39 -21.31
C GLU A 91 -7.40 42.89 -21.14
N PRO A 92 -6.20 43.24 -20.67
CA PRO A 92 -5.42 44.13 -21.51
C PRO A 92 -4.05 43.53 -21.82
N THR A 93 -3.73 43.55 -23.11
CA THR A 93 -2.39 43.46 -23.68
C THR A 93 -1.65 44.81 -23.46
N PRO A 94 -0.44 44.98 -24.00
CA PRO A 94 0.83 45.02 -23.28
C PRO A 94 1.37 46.46 -23.10
N GLU A 95 1.97 46.79 -21.97
CA GLU A 95 2.74 48.04 -21.86
C GLU A 95 4.23 47.76 -22.04
N ASP A 96 4.67 48.12 -23.23
CA ASP A 96 5.98 48.63 -23.61
C ASP A 96 6.72 49.31 -22.45
N THR A 97 7.92 48.85 -22.15
CA THR A 97 8.95 49.68 -21.52
C THR A 97 10.21 49.50 -22.35
N THR A 98 10.27 50.33 -23.38
CA THR A 98 11.50 50.78 -24.04
C THR A 98 12.52 51.34 -23.04
#